data_AF-A0AAD7D5N3-F1
#
_entry.id   AF-A0AAD7D5N3-F1
#
_cell.length_a   1.000
_cell.length_b   1.000
_cell.length_c   1.000
_cell.angle_alpha   90.00
_cell.angle_beta   90.00
_cell.angle_gamma   90.00
#
_symmetry.space_group_name_H-M   'P 1'
#
loop_
_entity.id
_entity.type
_entity.pdbx_description
1 polymer ?
#
loop_
_entity_poly.entity_id
_entity_poly.type
_entity_poly.pdbx_seq_one_letter_code
_entity_poly.pdbx_strand_id
1 'polypeptide(L)'
;MIFSSNQMQRLLSRCPTLEELVYYVGAPEISPLTAFQCPSIKRVRLRIDPDEWNPYKPVIRSQTEVLEGPSFPELQEIILHDPTRWFARRESGKDLIRRMRQRGCTVKYDDGSPVVLPT
;
A
#
# COMPACT_ATOMS: atom_id res chain seq x y z
N MET A 1 15.21 -0.18 11.01
CA MET A 1 14.73 0.80 12.01
C MET A 1 13.22 0.68 12.00
N ILE A 2 12.62 0.33 13.14
CA ILE A 2 11.15 0.22 13.27
C ILE A 2 10.69 1.54 13.89
N PHE A 3 9.80 2.26 13.21
CA PHE A 3 9.21 3.48 13.74
C PHE A 3 7.97 3.12 14.55
N SER A 4 7.72 3.79 15.66
CA SER A 4 6.37 3.77 16.24
C SER A 4 5.40 4.51 15.32
N SER A 5 4.11 4.22 15.41
CA SER A 5 3.07 4.87 14.60
C SER A 5 3.07 6.40 14.78
N ASN A 6 3.35 6.90 15.98
CA ASN A 6 3.49 8.33 16.26
C ASN A 6 4.71 8.94 15.57
N GLN A 7 5.83 8.21 15.49
CA GLN A 7 7.01 8.65 14.75
C GLN A 7 6.73 8.69 13.25
N MET A 8 6.00 7.70 12.73
CA MET A 8 5.59 7.67 11.32
C MET A 8 4.71 8.87 10.96
N GLN A 9 3.66 9.14 11.73
CA GLN A 9 2.79 10.31 11.51
C GLN A 9 3.58 11.63 11.56
N ARG A 10 4.50 11.78 12.52
CA ARG A 10 5.36 12.96 12.63
C ARG A 10 6.30 13.10 11.43
N LEU A 11 6.83 11.99 10.92
CA LEU A 11 7.70 12.00 9.74
C LEU A 11 6.90 12.41 8.51
N LEU A 12 5.76 11.78 8.26
CA LEU A 12 4.90 12.08 7.11
C LEU A 12 4.34 13.51 7.13
N SER A 13 4.05 14.07 8.30
CA SER A 13 3.58 15.47 8.43
C SER A 13 4.68 16.50 8.27
N ARG A 14 5.95 16.15 8.56
CA ARG A 14 7.09 17.07 8.49
C ARG A 14 7.90 16.96 7.19
N CYS A 15 7.58 15.98 6.35
CA CYS A 15 8.27 15.74 5.09
C CYS A 15 7.31 15.98 3.90
N PRO A 16 6.94 17.24 3.60
CA PRO A 16 5.99 17.56 2.53
C PRO A 16 6.53 17.22 1.12
N THR A 17 7.83 16.93 1.00
CA THR A 17 8.47 16.50 -0.25
C THR A 17 8.54 14.99 -0.41
N LEU A 18 8.06 14.22 0.58
CA LEU A 18 8.08 12.76 0.50
C LEU A 18 6.96 12.28 -0.42
N GLU A 19 7.34 11.79 -1.60
CA GLU A 19 6.41 11.34 -2.64
C GLU A 19 6.24 9.82 -2.72
N GLU A 20 7.23 9.06 -2.24
CA GLU A 20 7.22 7.59 -2.28
C GLU A 20 7.32 7.00 -0.87
N LEU A 21 6.38 6.13 -0.52
CA LEU A 21 6.40 5.34 0.71
C LEU A 21 6.64 3.87 0.37
N VAL A 22 7.59 3.24 1.04
CA VAL A 22 7.91 1.81 0.86
C VAL A 22 7.68 1.09 2.18
N TYR A 23 6.85 0.05 2.19
CA TYR A 23 6.64 -0.76 3.39
C TYR A 23 6.28 -2.21 3.08
N TYR A 24 6.47 -3.05 4.10
CA TYR A 24 6.04 -4.44 4.11
C TYR A 24 4.60 -4.53 4.58
N VAL A 25 3.77 -5.25 3.83
CA VAL A 25 2.42 -5.59 4.32
C VAL A 25 2.58 -6.41 5.60
N GLY A 26 1.91 -6.00 6.68
CA GLY A 26 2.14 -6.52 8.03
C GLY A 26 2.92 -5.58 8.96
N ALA A 27 3.58 -4.52 8.45
CA ALA A 27 4.26 -3.51 9.27
C ALA A 27 3.28 -2.63 10.10
N PRO A 28 3.24 -2.77 11.44
CA PRO A 28 2.19 -2.16 12.27
C PRO A 28 2.22 -0.62 12.28
N GLU A 29 3.36 0.01 11.96
CA GLU A 29 3.50 1.47 11.86
C GLU A 29 2.56 2.14 10.86
N ILE A 30 2.10 1.43 9.83
CA ILE A 30 1.21 1.98 8.79
C ILE A 30 -0.26 1.92 9.21
N SER A 31 -0.69 0.91 9.97
CA SER A 31 -2.10 0.69 10.32
C SER A 31 -2.79 1.90 10.97
N PRO A 32 -2.13 2.70 11.83
CA PRO A 32 -2.77 3.86 12.46
C PRO A 32 -2.87 5.12 11.59
N LEU A 33 -2.52 5.04 10.29
CA LEU A 33 -2.62 6.17 9.38
C LEU A 33 -4.03 6.36 8.80
N THR A 34 -5.01 5.51 9.13
CA THR A 34 -6.38 5.57 8.57
C THR A 34 -7.07 6.91 8.79
N ALA A 35 -6.74 7.63 9.86
CA ALA A 35 -7.25 8.96 10.18
C ALA A 35 -6.27 10.11 9.84
N PHE A 36 -5.12 9.82 9.25
CA PHE A 36 -4.06 10.79 8.95
C PHE A 36 -3.96 11.04 7.44
N GLN A 37 -4.01 12.30 7.03
CA GLN A 37 -3.86 12.68 5.62
C GLN A 37 -2.43 13.14 5.31
N CYS A 38 -1.85 12.57 4.26
CA CYS A 38 -0.53 12.91 3.73
C CYS A 38 -0.63 13.13 2.22
N PRO A 39 -0.90 14.38 1.76
CA PRO A 39 -1.10 14.68 0.35
C PRO A 39 0.20 14.65 -0.47
N SER A 40 1.38 14.60 0.16
CA SER A 40 2.64 14.52 -0.57
C SER A 40 2.87 13.15 -1.22
N ILE A 41 2.27 12.08 -0.67
CA ILE A 41 2.49 10.70 -1.11
C ILE A 41 1.72 10.43 -2.41
N LYS A 42 2.48 10.27 -3.49
CA LYS A 42 1.97 9.99 -4.84
C LYS A 42 2.19 8.52 -5.23
N ARG A 43 3.11 7.84 -4.56
CA ARG A 43 3.48 6.46 -4.85
C ARG A 43 3.64 5.65 -3.57
N VAL A 44 3.09 4.44 -3.59
CA VAL A 44 3.35 3.45 -2.54
C VAL A 44 3.94 2.18 -3.16
N ARG A 45 5.06 1.71 -2.61
CA ARG A 45 5.63 0.41 -2.93
C ARG A 45 5.33 -0.59 -1.82
N LEU A 46 4.55 -1.61 -2.16
CA LEU A 46 4.11 -2.66 -1.25
C LEU A 46 5.01 -3.88 -1.41
N ARG A 47 5.71 -4.26 -0.35
CA ARG A 47 6.38 -5.56 -0.26
C ARG A 47 5.43 -6.57 0.32
N ILE A 48 5.07 -7.56 -0.48
CA ILE A 48 4.05 -8.56 -0.13
C ILE A 48 4.74 -9.91 0.01
N ASP A 49 4.77 -10.42 1.23
CA ASP A 49 5.20 -11.79 1.51
C ASP A 49 4.00 -12.75 1.40
N PRO A 50 4.07 -13.81 0.58
CA PRO A 50 3.04 -14.84 0.49
C PRO A 50 2.67 -15.48 1.83
N ASP A 51 3.63 -15.63 2.74
CA ASP A 51 3.45 -16.32 4.02
C ASP A 51 2.82 -15.38 5.07
N GLU A 52 2.99 -14.07 4.92
CA GLU A 52 2.42 -13.08 5.83
C GLU A 52 1.02 -12.62 5.42
N TRP A 53 0.72 -12.62 4.12
CA TRP A 53 -0.53 -12.11 3.57
C TRP A 53 -1.75 -12.89 4.08
N ASN A 54 -2.56 -12.19 4.87
CA ASN A 54 -3.88 -12.65 5.29
C ASN A 54 -4.79 -11.43 5.43
N PRO A 55 -5.76 -11.21 4.53
CA PRO A 55 -6.62 -10.02 4.53
C PRO A 55 -7.54 -9.94 5.77
N TYR A 56 -7.65 -11.04 6.53
CA TYR A 56 -8.42 -11.10 7.77
C TYR A 56 -7.58 -10.74 9.01
N LYS A 57 -6.25 -10.64 8.90
CA LYS A 57 -5.41 -10.13 10.00
C LYS A 57 -5.72 -8.63 10.19
N PRO A 58 -6.03 -8.18 11.42
CA PRO A 58 -6.38 -6.78 11.68
C PRO A 58 -5.37 -5.77 11.14
N VAL A 59 -4.07 -6.04 11.31
CA VAL A 59 -2.99 -5.17 10.80
C VAL A 59 -3.06 -5.01 9.28
N ILE A 60 -3.23 -6.10 8.54
CA ILE A 60 -3.28 -6.08 7.07
C ILE A 60 -4.54 -5.37 6.61
N ARG A 61 -5.69 -5.66 7.24
CA ARG A 61 -6.95 -4.94 6.95
C ARG A 61 -6.79 -3.44 7.14
N SER A 62 -6.25 -2.99 8.27
CA SER A 62 -6.06 -1.56 8.52
C SER A 62 -5.08 -0.92 7.53
N GLN A 63 -4.04 -1.63 7.09
CA GLN A 63 -3.16 -1.13 6.04
C GLN A 63 -3.85 -1.02 4.68
N THR A 64 -4.71 -1.97 4.32
CA THR A 64 -5.52 -1.85 3.10
C THR A 64 -6.50 -0.68 3.20
N GLU A 65 -7.09 -0.43 4.37
CA GLU A 65 -7.95 0.73 4.62
C GLU A 65 -7.19 2.06 4.47
N VAL A 66 -5.91 2.13 4.86
CA VAL A 66 -5.06 3.31 4.61
C VAL A 66 -4.86 3.57 3.12
N LEU A 67 -4.62 2.53 2.33
CA LEU A 67 -4.42 2.65 0.88
C LEU A 67 -5.70 3.02 0.13
N GLU A 68 -6.80 2.44 0.55
CA GLU A 68 -8.12 2.61 -0.06
C GLU A 68 -8.80 3.91 0.39
N GLY A 69 -8.48 4.36 1.61
CA GLY A 69 -9.08 5.51 2.26
C GLY A 69 -8.46 6.85 1.90
N PRO A 70 -8.77 7.89 2.68
CA PRO A 70 -8.34 9.26 2.41
C PRO A 70 -6.91 9.56 2.87
N SER A 71 -6.18 8.57 3.41
CA SER A 71 -4.87 8.82 4.03
C SER A 71 -3.84 9.36 3.05
N PHE A 72 -3.88 8.92 1.79
CA PHE A 72 -2.99 9.39 0.73
C PHE A 72 -3.84 9.95 -0.42
N PRO A 73 -4.41 11.15 -0.30
CA PRO A 73 -5.42 11.64 -1.23
C PRO A 73 -4.88 11.79 -2.66
N GLU A 74 -3.59 12.14 -2.82
CA GLU A 74 -2.91 12.32 -4.11
C GLU A 74 -2.20 11.05 -4.61
N LEU A 75 -2.56 9.88 -4.07
CA LEU A 75 -1.94 8.61 -4.46
C LEU A 75 -2.29 8.24 -5.90
N GLN A 76 -1.27 8.13 -6.74
CA GLN A 76 -1.41 7.84 -8.18
C GLN A 76 -0.90 6.44 -8.53
N GLU A 77 0.11 5.93 -7.82
CA GLU A 77 0.80 4.70 -8.19
C GLU A 77 0.94 3.72 -7.02
N ILE A 78 0.60 2.46 -7.26
CA ILE A 78 0.95 1.32 -6.40
C ILE A 78 1.98 0.46 -7.14
N ILE A 79 3.14 0.25 -6.53
CA ILE A 79 4.16 -0.66 -7.01
C ILE A 79 4.14 -1.93 -6.15
N LEU A 80 3.88 -3.07 -6.78
CA LEU A 80 3.91 -4.36 -6.11
C LEU A 80 5.29 -4.99 -6.23
N HIS A 81 5.95 -5.18 -5.09
CA HIS A 81 7.08 -6.08 -4.97
C HIS A 81 6.57 -7.48 -4.70
N ASP A 82 6.30 -8.19 -5.80
CA ASP A 82 5.78 -9.55 -5.87
C ASP A 82 6.53 -10.33 -6.96
N PRO A 83 7.71 -10.89 -6.65
CA PRO A 83 8.59 -11.50 -7.64
C PRO A 83 7.96 -12.72 -8.33
N THR A 84 7.05 -13.41 -7.66
CA THR A 84 6.36 -14.59 -8.20
C THR A 84 5.05 -14.25 -8.91
N ARG A 85 4.63 -12.97 -8.87
CA ARG A 85 3.34 -12.49 -9.37
C ARG A 85 2.16 -13.25 -8.74
N TRP A 86 2.35 -13.81 -7.54
CA TRP A 86 1.37 -14.65 -6.87
C TRP A 86 0.17 -13.84 -6.39
N PHE A 87 0.40 -12.58 -5.99
CA PHE A 87 -0.59 -11.73 -5.35
C PHE A 87 -1.74 -11.43 -6.31
N ALA A 88 -1.43 -11.10 -7.56
CA ALA A 88 -2.42 -10.84 -8.61
C ALA A 88 -3.20 -12.09 -9.03
N ARG A 89 -2.77 -13.30 -8.64
CA ARG A 89 -3.50 -14.55 -8.92
C ARG A 89 -4.50 -14.92 -7.83
N ARG A 90 -4.41 -14.30 -6.65
CA ARG A 90 -5.26 -14.59 -5.49
C ARG A 90 -6.43 -13.63 -5.44
N GLU A 91 -7.61 -14.14 -5.08
CA GLU A 91 -8.82 -13.31 -5.11
C GLU A 91 -8.70 -12.06 -4.24
N SER A 92 -8.18 -12.20 -3.02
CA SER A 92 -7.93 -11.05 -2.13
C SER A 92 -6.96 -10.02 -2.71
N GLY A 93 -5.97 -10.45 -3.49
CA GLY A 93 -5.02 -9.55 -4.16
C GLY A 93 -5.65 -8.90 -5.39
N LYS A 94 -6.37 -9.67 -6.21
CA LYS A 94 -7.19 -9.16 -7.32
C LYS A 94 -8.15 -8.08 -6.83
N ASP A 95 -8.82 -8.32 -5.72
CA ASP A 95 -9.78 -7.39 -5.12
C ASP A 95 -9.14 -6.08 -4.69
N LEU A 96 -7.99 -6.13 -3.99
CA LEU A 96 -7.23 -4.92 -3.66
C LEU A 96 -6.83 -4.16 -4.93
N ILE A 97 -6.29 -4.86 -5.94
CA ILE A 97 -5.86 -4.25 -7.20
C ILE A 97 -7.05 -3.59 -7.93
N ARG A 98 -8.22 -4.24 -7.95
CA ARG A 98 -9.45 -3.68 -8.53
C ARG A 98 -9.88 -2.41 -7.80
N ARG A 99 -9.90 -2.41 -6.47
CA ARG A 99 -10.27 -1.23 -5.67
C ARG A 99 -9.29 -0.08 -5.88
N MET A 100 -7.98 -0.36 -5.93
CA MET A 100 -6.98 0.67 -6.21
C MET A 100 -7.15 1.29 -7.61
N ARG A 101 -7.50 0.48 -8.61
CA ARG A 101 -7.81 0.98 -9.95
C ARG A 101 -9.09 1.81 -10.00
N GLN A 102 -10.14 1.39 -9.29
CA GLN A 102 -11.38 2.16 -9.18
C GLN A 102 -11.16 3.52 -8.53
N ARG A 103 -10.18 3.60 -7.61
CA ARG A 103 -9.71 4.86 -7.01
C ARG A 103 -8.91 5.75 -7.99
N GLY A 104 -8.56 5.24 -9.16
CA GLY A 104 -7.77 5.96 -10.17
C GLY A 104 -6.26 5.71 -10.09
N CYS A 105 -5.80 4.78 -9.23
CA CYS A 105 -4.39 4.45 -9.15
C CYS A 105 -3.94 3.49 -10.26
N THR A 106 -2.74 3.72 -10.79
CA THR A 106 -2.04 2.76 -11.64
C THR A 106 -1.35 1.72 -10.76
N VAL A 107 -1.48 0.43 -11.10
CA VAL A 107 -0.84 -0.67 -10.37
C VAL A 107 0.13 -1.38 -11.28
N LYS A 108 1.41 -1.40 -10.89
CA LYS A 108 2.54 -1.99 -11.65
C LYS A 108 3.44 -2.83 -10.76
N TYR A 109 4.25 -3.70 -11.36
CA TYR A 109 5.32 -4.41 -10.67
C TYR A 109 6.59 -3.54 -10.57
N ASP A 110 7.60 -3.97 -9.80
CA ASP A 110 8.88 -3.24 -9.69
C ASP A 110 9.61 -3.05 -11.03
N ASP A 111 9.41 -3.97 -11.98
CA ASP A 111 9.96 -3.88 -13.34
C ASP A 111 9.24 -2.82 -14.22
N GLY A 112 8.24 -2.13 -13.66
CA GLY A 112 7.43 -1.13 -14.35
C GLY A 112 6.29 -1.71 -15.19
N SER A 113 6.22 -3.04 -15.33
CA SER A 113 5.16 -3.68 -16.11
C SER A 113 3.79 -3.56 -15.42
N PRO A 114 2.70 -3.33 -16.17
CA PRO A 114 1.37 -3.23 -15.59
C PRO A 114 0.91 -4.57 -15.02
N VAL A 115 0.19 -4.55 -13.89
CA VAL A 115 -0.34 -5.78 -13.28
C VAL A 115 -1.57 -6.27 -14.04
N VAL A 116 -1.44 -7.32 -14.85
CA VAL A 116 -2.60 -7.90 -15.56
C VAL A 116 -3.30 -8.91 -14.64
N LEU A 117 -4.59 -8.69 -14.38
CA LEU A 117 -5.38 -9.65 -13.59
C LEU A 117 -5.79 -10.81 -14.50
N PRO A 118 -5.48 -12.06 -14.16
CA PRO A 118 -5.94 -13.21 -14.93
C PRO A 118 -7.46 -13.34 -14.79
N THR A 119 -8.13 -13.53 -15.93
CA THR A 119 -9.54 -13.95 -16.03
C THR A 119 -9.81 -15.21 -15.25
#